data_AF-A0AB34TEG3-F1
#
_entry.id   AF-A0AB34TEG3-F1
#
_cell.length_a   1.000
_cell.length_b   1.000
_cell.length_c   1.000
_cell.angle_alpha   90.00
_cell.angle_beta   90.00
_cell.angle_gamma   90.00
#
_symmetry.space_group_name_H-M   'P 1'
#
loop_
_entity.id
_entity.type
_entity.pdbx_description
1 polymer ?
#
loop_
_entity_poly.entity_id
_entity_poly.type
_entity_poly.pdbx_seq_one_letter_code
_entity_poly.pdbx_strand_id
1 'polypeptide(L)'
;MALLVPGPAAAASPELSDDAAKAIFDQANALCRKDNGDLWGASLCGPMMLVDRATRRVVASQADPHGLLRARGEVFVGQLPSDAIIANTAVDWSGMRWTQLLWPLPENDARRSTLLAHEMFHRVQPTLSIAPPAEGGNEHLDTLEGRYWLQMEWRALAAALAVPDTGAQRSAAIDALTFRAERHRRFPAAAMEEAALELNEGLAEYTGVFVGNAGPAARIEAALHDLRAHVDDPSFVRSFAYATCPAYGLMLDQVLPGWRRDLASHPKGLGSLLAEAVHTDPSLDARALRAAVARYGGEALRDTEVLREQQRLAQLEHNRARFVTGPVLRLELRDMRIQFDPNSVQPLPGSGMVYPTMQLTDVWGSLNVTDGALLQSDWKAVFVQAPASTEPPLQGPGWSLNLKPDWSLVPGTRNGDYMLKANP
;
A
#
# COMPACT_ATOMS: atom_id res chain seq x y z
N MET A 1 25.17 -20.42 -34.50
CA MET A 1 24.16 -19.42 -34.91
C MET A 1 22.94 -19.66 -34.04
N ALA A 2 22.94 -19.10 -32.82
CA ALA A 2 21.89 -19.30 -31.83
C ALA A 2 20.77 -18.30 -32.09
N LEU A 3 19.56 -18.80 -32.36
CA LEU A 3 18.35 -18.01 -32.50
C LEU A 3 18.00 -17.39 -31.14
N LEU A 4 18.12 -16.06 -31.06
CA LEU A 4 17.50 -15.27 -30.01
C LEU A 4 15.99 -15.31 -30.23
N VAL A 5 15.29 -15.97 -29.31
CA VAL A 5 13.84 -15.82 -29.18
C VAL A 5 13.60 -14.48 -28.47
N PRO A 6 12.87 -13.52 -29.07
CA PRO A 6 12.53 -12.29 -28.38
C PRO A 6 11.60 -12.63 -27.20
N GLY A 7 11.92 -12.09 -26.03
CA GLY A 7 11.02 -12.15 -24.87
C GLY A 7 9.67 -11.50 -25.21
N PRO A 8 8.61 -11.82 -24.46
CA PRO A 8 7.28 -11.26 -24.71
C PRO A 8 7.36 -9.74 -24.66
N ALA A 9 6.92 -9.09 -25.73
CA ALA A 9 6.78 -7.65 -25.75
C ALA A 9 5.81 -7.26 -24.62
N ALA A 10 6.22 -6.36 -23.74
CA ALA A 10 5.31 -5.75 -22.78
C ALA A 10 4.15 -5.13 -23.58
N ALA A 11 2.93 -5.64 -23.36
CA ALA A 11 1.75 -5.10 -24.01
C ALA A 11 1.66 -3.61 -23.66
N ALA A 12 1.58 -2.74 -24.68
CA ALA A 12 1.35 -1.32 -24.46
C ALA A 12 0.05 -1.16 -23.66
N SER A 13 0.10 -0.39 -22.56
CA SER A 13 -1.10 -0.06 -21.80
C SER A 13 -2.13 0.57 -22.75
N PRO A 14 -3.43 0.22 -22.61
CA PRO A 14 -4.45 0.75 -23.49
C PRO A 14 -4.46 2.28 -23.42
N GLU A 15 -4.60 2.95 -24.56
CA GLU A 15 -4.68 4.41 -24.59
C GLU A 15 -5.92 4.88 -23.81
N LEU A 16 -5.76 5.96 -23.03
CA LEU A 16 -6.88 6.65 -22.40
C LEU A 16 -7.69 7.42 -23.48
N SER A 17 -8.68 6.74 -24.06
CA SER A 17 -9.63 7.34 -25.00
C SER A 17 -10.76 8.07 -24.28
N ASP A 18 -11.36 9.04 -24.96
CA ASP A 18 -12.45 9.85 -24.41
C ASP A 18 -13.71 8.99 -24.14
N ASP A 19 -14.00 8.01 -25.03
CA ASP A 19 -15.11 7.07 -24.86
C ASP A 19 -14.90 6.13 -23.67
N ALA A 20 -13.67 5.62 -23.49
CA ALA A 20 -13.34 4.77 -22.36
C ALA A 20 -13.47 5.56 -21.05
N ALA A 21 -12.97 6.80 -21.02
CA ALA A 21 -13.12 7.67 -19.87
C ALA A 21 -14.59 7.96 -19.54
N LYS A 22 -15.40 8.28 -20.55
CA LYS A 22 -16.84 8.51 -20.38
C LYS A 22 -17.54 7.29 -19.79
N ALA A 23 -17.25 6.08 -20.28
CA ALA A 23 -17.84 4.85 -19.76
C ALA A 23 -17.53 4.65 -18.26
N ILE A 24 -16.32 5.00 -17.82
CA ILE A 24 -15.95 4.98 -16.40
C ILE A 24 -16.75 6.01 -15.60
N PHE A 25 -16.91 7.24 -16.10
CA PHE A 25 -17.70 8.26 -15.42
C PHE A 25 -19.18 7.88 -15.33
N ASP A 26 -19.74 7.27 -16.38
CA ASP A 26 -21.11 6.76 -16.37
C ASP A 26 -21.27 5.63 -15.32
N GLN A 27 -20.30 4.72 -15.23
CA GLN A 27 -20.27 3.67 -14.20
C GLN A 27 -20.23 4.26 -12.78
N ALA A 28 -19.32 5.21 -12.52
CA ALA A 28 -19.22 5.89 -11.23
C ALA A 28 -20.52 6.64 -10.86
N ASN A 29 -21.11 7.33 -11.83
CA ASN A 29 -22.40 8.01 -11.67
C ASN A 29 -23.54 7.03 -11.33
N ALA A 30 -23.58 5.87 -11.97
CA ALA A 30 -24.59 4.85 -11.68
C ALA A 30 -24.43 4.31 -10.25
N LEU A 31 -23.21 4.04 -9.80
CA LEU A 31 -22.92 3.58 -8.43
C LEU A 31 -23.34 4.61 -7.39
N CYS A 32 -22.91 5.87 -7.54
CA CYS A 32 -23.17 6.90 -6.55
C CYS A 32 -24.66 7.31 -6.49
N ARG A 33 -25.37 7.30 -7.63
CA ARG A 33 -26.82 7.57 -7.66
C ARG A 33 -27.64 6.42 -7.08
N LYS A 34 -27.16 5.19 -7.22
CA LYS A 34 -27.78 4.03 -6.58
C LYS A 34 -27.63 4.07 -5.07
N ASP A 35 -26.46 4.49 -4.56
CA ASP A 35 -26.26 4.70 -3.13
C ASP A 35 -27.05 5.91 -2.61
N ASN A 36 -27.16 7.00 -3.38
CA ASN A 36 -27.93 8.20 -3.05
C ASN A 36 -27.61 8.82 -1.67
N GLY A 37 -26.42 8.53 -1.11
CA GLY A 37 -26.04 8.95 0.23
C GLY A 37 -26.65 8.10 1.36
N ASP A 38 -27.27 6.97 1.04
CA ASP A 38 -27.88 6.07 2.02
C ASP A 38 -26.83 5.49 2.99
N LEU A 39 -25.60 5.19 2.50
CA LEU A 39 -24.58 4.58 3.34
C LEU A 39 -23.99 5.53 4.39
N TRP A 40 -23.66 6.76 3.97
CA TRP A 40 -22.89 7.73 4.77
C TRP A 40 -23.65 9.01 5.14
N GLY A 41 -24.90 9.17 4.69
CA GLY A 41 -25.64 10.43 4.82
C GLY A 41 -25.11 11.55 3.92
N ALA A 42 -24.21 11.24 2.99
CA ALA A 42 -23.60 12.17 2.04
C ALA A 42 -23.45 11.50 0.67
N SER A 43 -23.72 12.26 -0.41
CA SER A 43 -23.61 11.72 -1.76
C SER A 43 -22.16 11.47 -2.16
N LEU A 44 -21.87 10.25 -2.62
CA LEU A 44 -20.58 9.90 -3.24
C LEU A 44 -20.40 10.53 -4.63
N CYS A 45 -21.46 11.05 -5.26
CA CYS A 45 -21.39 11.63 -6.59
C CYS A 45 -20.55 12.91 -6.59
N GLY A 46 -19.69 13.05 -7.60
CA GLY A 46 -18.92 14.27 -7.76
C GLY A 46 -17.87 14.21 -8.86
N PRO A 47 -16.99 15.22 -8.89
CA PRO A 47 -15.99 15.40 -9.93
C PRO A 47 -14.96 14.27 -9.94
N MET A 48 -14.63 13.75 -11.12
CA MET A 48 -13.68 12.66 -11.32
C MET A 48 -12.73 12.97 -12.46
N MET A 49 -11.48 12.52 -12.34
CA MET A 49 -10.48 12.57 -13.40
C MET A 49 -9.72 11.25 -13.51
N LEU A 50 -9.43 10.87 -14.76
CA LEU A 50 -8.56 9.77 -15.13
C LEU A 50 -7.25 10.35 -15.64
N VAL A 51 -6.14 9.81 -15.14
CA VAL A 51 -4.79 10.31 -15.43
C VAL A 51 -3.95 9.18 -16.00
N ASP A 52 -3.43 9.39 -17.22
CA ASP A 52 -2.37 8.57 -17.77
C ASP A 52 -1.04 8.98 -17.11
N ARG A 53 -0.43 8.05 -16.36
CA ARG A 53 0.76 8.36 -15.55
C ARG A 53 1.98 8.75 -16.40
N ALA A 54 2.14 8.14 -17.57
CA ALA A 54 3.32 8.34 -18.42
C ALA A 54 3.28 9.69 -19.13
N THR A 55 2.11 10.06 -19.65
CA THR A 55 1.91 11.28 -20.44
C THR A 55 1.39 12.45 -19.63
N ARG A 56 0.91 12.20 -18.40
CA ARG A 56 0.18 13.15 -17.54
C ARG A 56 -1.11 13.68 -18.19
N ARG A 57 -1.60 13.03 -19.26
CA ARG A 57 -2.87 13.36 -19.90
C ARG A 57 -4.00 13.15 -18.89
N VAL A 58 -4.91 14.11 -18.84
CA VAL A 58 -6.11 14.05 -18.01
C VAL A 58 -7.34 13.99 -18.90
N VAL A 59 -8.27 13.12 -18.54
CA VAL A 59 -9.67 13.19 -18.99
C VAL A 59 -10.54 13.27 -17.74
N ALA A 60 -11.47 14.23 -17.69
CA ALA A 60 -12.28 14.54 -16.51
C ALA A 60 -13.76 14.59 -16.84
N SER A 61 -14.59 14.34 -15.81
CA SER A 61 -16.04 14.28 -15.92
C SER A 61 -16.73 15.64 -16.06
N GLN A 62 -16.04 16.73 -15.74
CA GLN A 62 -16.58 18.09 -15.78
C GLN A 62 -15.49 19.14 -15.99
N ALA A 63 -15.90 20.39 -16.26
CA ALA A 63 -14.99 21.53 -16.36
C ALA A 63 -14.39 21.86 -14.99
N ASP A 64 -13.14 22.33 -14.99
CA ASP A 64 -12.52 22.92 -13.82
C ASP A 64 -12.82 24.44 -13.72
N PRO A 65 -12.92 25.00 -12.50
CA PRO A 65 -13.15 26.43 -12.28
C PRO A 65 -12.17 27.39 -12.97
N HIS A 66 -10.91 27.00 -13.18
CA HIS A 66 -9.91 27.89 -13.80
C HIS A 66 -9.72 27.66 -15.31
N GLY A 67 -10.50 26.77 -15.92
CA GLY A 67 -10.51 26.56 -17.38
C GLY A 67 -9.21 25.95 -17.94
N LEU A 68 -8.49 25.17 -17.13
CA LEU A 68 -7.31 24.41 -17.56
C LEU A 68 -7.69 23.17 -18.38
N LEU A 69 -8.90 22.63 -18.18
CA LEU A 69 -9.47 21.55 -18.96
C LEU A 69 -10.38 22.10 -20.06
N ARG A 70 -10.25 21.55 -21.27
CA ARG A 70 -11.04 21.94 -22.43
C ARG A 70 -12.08 20.87 -22.75
N ALA A 71 -13.30 21.29 -23.03
CA ALA A 71 -14.36 20.37 -23.46
C ALA A 71 -13.95 19.69 -24.76
N ARG A 72 -14.18 18.38 -24.84
CA ARG A 72 -14.00 17.55 -26.03
C ARG A 72 -15.06 16.46 -25.99
N GLY A 73 -16.12 16.62 -26.80
CA GLY A 73 -17.29 15.75 -26.71
C GLY A 73 -17.98 15.90 -25.35
N GLU A 74 -18.18 14.78 -24.66
CA GLU A 74 -18.85 14.72 -23.35
C GLU A 74 -17.86 14.69 -22.16
N VAL A 75 -16.56 14.90 -22.42
CA VAL A 75 -15.51 14.92 -21.41
C VAL A 75 -14.69 16.21 -21.48
N PHE A 76 -13.84 16.41 -20.49
CA PHE A 76 -12.92 17.54 -20.41
C PHE A 76 -11.49 17.05 -20.37
N VAL A 77 -10.62 17.61 -21.20
CA VAL A 77 -9.27 17.09 -21.39
C VAL A 77 -8.21 18.15 -21.12
N GLY A 78 -7.06 17.71 -20.62
CA GLY A 78 -5.92 18.56 -20.35
C GLY A 78 -4.69 17.75 -19.98
N GLN A 79 -3.75 18.40 -19.29
CA GLN A 79 -2.52 17.78 -18.82
C GLN A 79 -2.19 18.30 -17.43
N LEU A 80 -1.79 17.41 -16.51
CA LEU A 80 -1.34 17.84 -15.20
C LEU A 80 0.06 18.47 -15.29
N PRO A 81 0.31 19.59 -14.60
CA PRO A 81 1.64 20.21 -14.54
C PRO A 81 2.62 19.27 -13.85
N SER A 82 3.93 19.37 -14.12
CA SER A 82 4.93 18.39 -13.69
C SER A 82 5.04 18.17 -12.18
N ASP A 83 4.65 19.17 -11.39
CA ASP A 83 4.66 19.19 -9.93
C ASP A 83 3.39 18.62 -9.28
N ALA A 84 2.31 18.40 -10.05
CA ALA A 84 1.10 17.78 -9.52
C ALA A 84 1.32 16.30 -9.16
N ILE A 85 0.81 15.89 -8.00
CA ILE A 85 0.82 14.50 -7.55
C ILE A 85 -0.12 13.68 -8.45
N ILE A 86 0.31 12.46 -8.79
CA ILE A 86 -0.43 11.48 -9.58
C ILE A 86 -0.59 10.22 -8.72
N ALA A 87 -1.80 10.00 -8.20
CA ALA A 87 -2.16 8.86 -7.36
C ALA A 87 -3.67 8.55 -7.46
N ASN A 88 -4.06 7.33 -7.09
CA ASN A 88 -5.46 7.04 -6.77
C ASN A 88 -5.75 7.68 -5.42
N THR A 89 -6.49 8.79 -5.40
CA THR A 89 -6.87 9.51 -4.17
C THR A 89 -7.82 10.68 -4.49
N ALA A 90 -8.25 11.40 -3.46
CA ALA A 90 -8.86 12.71 -3.61
C ALA A 90 -7.82 13.84 -3.68
N VAL A 91 -7.90 14.69 -4.72
CA VAL A 91 -6.94 15.78 -4.95
C VAL A 91 -7.64 17.13 -5.11
N ASP A 92 -7.12 18.16 -4.45
CA ASP A 92 -7.54 19.54 -4.69
C ASP A 92 -6.71 20.10 -5.86
N TRP A 93 -7.36 20.31 -7.01
CA TRP A 93 -6.70 20.81 -8.21
C TRP A 93 -7.63 21.72 -9.02
N SER A 94 -7.05 22.82 -9.50
CA SER A 94 -7.74 23.84 -10.30
C SER A 94 -9.05 24.36 -9.69
N GLY A 95 -9.04 24.61 -8.38
CA GLY A 95 -10.15 25.24 -7.65
C GLY A 95 -11.25 24.29 -7.19
N MET A 96 -11.06 22.98 -7.29
CA MET A 96 -12.03 22.00 -6.80
C MET A 96 -11.39 20.67 -6.38
N ARG A 97 -12.15 19.87 -5.63
CA ARG A 97 -11.74 18.55 -5.15
C ARG A 97 -12.21 17.44 -6.09
N TRP A 98 -11.27 16.68 -6.62
CA TRP A 98 -11.49 15.61 -7.59
C TRP A 98 -11.27 14.24 -6.95
N THR A 99 -12.03 13.24 -7.40
CA THR A 99 -11.59 11.85 -7.34
C THR A 99 -10.61 11.60 -8.50
N GLN A 100 -9.33 11.40 -8.19
CA GLN A 100 -8.28 11.10 -9.18
C GLN A 100 -8.03 9.60 -9.26
N LEU A 101 -7.94 9.09 -10.48
CA LEU A 101 -7.77 7.68 -10.78
C LEU A 101 -6.67 7.49 -11.84
N LEU A 102 -5.77 6.54 -11.61
CA LEU A 102 -4.69 6.18 -12.52
C LEU A 102 -5.19 5.24 -13.60
N TRP A 103 -4.95 5.60 -14.85
CA TRP A 103 -5.25 4.74 -16.00
C TRP A 103 -4.11 3.75 -16.28
N PRO A 104 -4.39 2.49 -16.69
CA PRO A 104 -5.71 1.86 -16.80
C PRO A 104 -6.28 1.36 -15.47
N LEU A 105 -7.61 1.28 -15.41
CA LEU A 105 -8.33 0.72 -14.27
C LEU A 105 -8.45 -0.82 -14.37
N PRO A 106 -8.78 -1.53 -13.28
CA PRO A 106 -9.02 -2.96 -13.32
C PRO A 106 -10.04 -3.37 -14.40
N GLU A 107 -9.71 -4.40 -15.18
CA GLU A 107 -10.61 -4.91 -16.23
C GLU A 107 -11.85 -5.59 -15.65
N ASN A 108 -11.72 -6.24 -14.49
CA ASN A 108 -12.84 -6.88 -13.81
C ASN A 108 -13.82 -5.83 -13.27
N ASP A 109 -15.08 -5.92 -13.69
CA ASP A 109 -16.13 -4.94 -13.39
C ASP A 109 -16.39 -4.75 -11.89
N ALA A 110 -16.40 -5.84 -11.11
CA ALA A 110 -16.63 -5.77 -9.67
C ALA A 110 -15.47 -5.07 -8.96
N ARG A 111 -14.23 -5.46 -9.25
CA ARG A 111 -13.03 -4.81 -8.69
C ARG A 111 -12.93 -3.34 -9.11
N ARG A 112 -13.28 -3.02 -10.36
CA ARG A 112 -13.34 -1.64 -10.83
C ARG A 112 -14.39 -0.85 -10.08
N SER A 113 -15.58 -1.41 -9.86
CA SER A 113 -16.65 -0.74 -9.11
C SER A 113 -16.27 -0.51 -7.66
N THR A 114 -15.59 -1.47 -7.02
CA THR A 114 -15.00 -1.32 -5.68
C THR A 114 -14.02 -0.15 -5.65
N LEU A 115 -13.03 -0.11 -6.57
CA LEU A 115 -12.07 0.99 -6.66
C LEU A 115 -12.75 2.34 -6.89
N LEU A 116 -13.73 2.43 -7.79
CA LEU A 116 -14.45 3.68 -8.04
C LEU A 116 -15.14 4.19 -6.77
N ALA A 117 -15.85 3.32 -6.06
CA ALA A 117 -16.54 3.70 -4.83
C ALA A 117 -15.59 4.01 -3.67
N HIS A 118 -14.46 3.30 -3.57
CA HIS A 118 -13.37 3.60 -2.66
C HIS A 118 -12.84 5.04 -2.86
N GLU A 119 -12.48 5.39 -4.09
CA GLU A 119 -11.89 6.71 -4.37
C GLU A 119 -12.93 7.85 -4.33
N MET A 120 -14.20 7.55 -4.62
CA MET A 120 -15.30 8.49 -4.38
C MET A 120 -15.49 8.77 -2.88
N PHE A 121 -15.28 7.77 -2.02
CA PHE A 121 -15.36 7.94 -0.57
C PHE A 121 -14.28 8.90 -0.05
N HIS A 122 -13.01 8.73 -0.43
CA HIS A 122 -11.93 9.65 0.00
C HIS A 122 -12.20 11.12 -0.35
N ARG A 123 -12.95 11.40 -1.43
CA ARG A 123 -13.34 12.77 -1.78
C ARG A 123 -14.28 13.38 -0.76
N VAL A 124 -15.22 12.60 -0.22
CA VAL A 124 -16.24 13.08 0.72
C VAL A 124 -15.86 12.88 2.19
N GLN A 125 -14.95 11.96 2.49
CA GLN A 125 -14.53 11.58 3.83
C GLN A 125 -14.24 12.78 4.78
N PRO A 126 -13.57 13.87 4.36
CA PRO A 126 -13.34 15.03 5.23
C PRO A 126 -14.61 15.77 5.69
N THR A 127 -15.75 15.49 5.05
CA THR A 127 -17.07 16.08 5.40
C THR A 127 -17.88 15.19 6.32
N LEU A 128 -17.43 13.96 6.57
CA LEU A 128 -18.11 12.98 7.41
C LEU A 128 -17.69 13.13 8.88
N SER A 129 -18.53 12.66 9.80
CA SER A 129 -18.22 12.59 11.23
C SER A 129 -17.32 11.38 11.52
N ILE A 130 -16.09 11.42 10.98
CA ILE A 130 -15.04 10.41 11.16
C ILE A 130 -13.81 11.14 11.71
N ALA A 131 -13.16 10.57 12.73
CA ALA A 131 -11.96 11.15 13.30
C ALA A 131 -10.85 11.24 12.23
N PRO A 132 -10.11 12.36 12.14
CA PRO A 132 -8.98 12.47 11.24
C PRO A 132 -7.97 11.35 11.52
N PRO A 133 -7.49 10.64 10.49
CA PRO A 133 -6.53 9.57 10.71
C PRO A 133 -5.21 10.16 11.20
N ALA A 134 -4.60 9.51 12.19
CA ALA A 134 -3.21 9.75 12.51
C ALA A 134 -2.33 9.10 11.43
N GLU A 135 -1.33 9.82 10.92
CA GLU A 135 -0.37 9.25 9.97
C GLU A 135 0.71 8.43 10.71
N GLY A 136 1.15 7.34 10.06
CA GLY A 136 2.23 6.48 10.54
C GLY A 136 1.79 5.32 11.45
N GLY A 137 2.78 4.57 11.95
CA GLY A 137 2.58 3.41 12.83
C GLY A 137 2.47 2.07 12.10
N ASN A 138 1.94 1.07 12.80
CA ASN A 138 1.68 -0.29 12.31
C ASN A 138 2.91 -1.13 11.93
N GLU A 139 4.13 -0.69 12.28
CA GLU A 139 5.38 -1.42 11.99
C GLU A 139 5.38 -2.85 12.56
N HIS A 140 4.63 -3.10 13.64
CA HIS A 140 4.48 -4.44 14.20
C HIS A 140 3.88 -5.42 13.18
N LEU A 141 3.10 -4.96 12.22
CA LEU A 141 2.50 -5.79 11.16
C LEU A 141 3.51 -6.29 10.12
N ASP A 142 4.78 -5.92 10.21
CA ASP A 142 5.86 -6.56 9.43
C ASP A 142 6.68 -7.58 10.23
N THR A 143 6.46 -7.65 11.55
CA THR A 143 7.07 -8.66 12.43
C THR A 143 6.37 -10.01 12.29
N LEU A 144 7.09 -11.09 12.60
CA LEU A 144 6.54 -12.45 12.69
C LEU A 144 5.22 -12.50 13.49
N GLU A 145 5.22 -11.96 14.70
CA GLU A 145 4.05 -12.05 15.57
C GLU A 145 2.89 -11.18 15.06
N GLY A 146 3.15 -9.98 14.55
CA GLY A 146 2.08 -9.12 14.02
C GLY A 146 1.41 -9.75 12.81
N ARG A 147 2.18 -10.23 11.84
CA ARG A 147 1.65 -10.90 10.64
C ARG A 147 0.93 -12.19 10.96
N TYR A 148 1.48 -13.00 11.84
CA TYR A 148 0.88 -14.26 12.23
C TYR A 148 -0.52 -14.06 12.81
N TRP A 149 -0.66 -13.19 13.82
CA TRP A 149 -1.95 -12.99 14.46
C TRP A 149 -2.96 -12.25 13.56
N LEU A 150 -2.50 -11.35 12.69
CA LEU A 150 -3.37 -10.69 11.70
C LEU A 150 -3.90 -11.68 10.66
N GLN A 151 -3.07 -12.60 10.16
CA GLN A 151 -3.53 -13.63 9.24
C GLN A 151 -4.45 -14.67 9.91
N MET A 152 -4.23 -14.97 11.19
CA MET A 152 -5.18 -15.78 11.96
C MET A 152 -6.54 -15.08 12.07
N GLU A 153 -6.55 -13.78 12.36
CA GLU A 153 -7.75 -12.94 12.32
C GLU A 153 -8.44 -13.01 10.95
N TRP A 154 -7.70 -12.84 9.85
CA TRP A 154 -8.26 -12.94 8.49
C TRP A 154 -8.88 -14.30 8.17
N ARG A 155 -8.24 -15.40 8.58
CA ARG A 155 -8.78 -16.76 8.37
C ARG A 155 -10.09 -16.97 9.14
N ALA A 156 -10.19 -16.42 10.35
CA ALA A 156 -11.42 -16.48 11.13
C ALA A 156 -12.51 -15.57 10.56
N LEU A 157 -12.17 -14.37 10.08
CA LEU A 157 -13.10 -13.49 9.37
C LEU A 157 -13.64 -14.16 8.10
N ALA A 158 -12.77 -14.81 7.31
CA ALA A 158 -13.18 -15.53 6.12
C ALA A 158 -14.17 -16.65 6.46
N ALA A 159 -13.93 -17.41 7.54
CA ALA A 159 -14.86 -18.42 8.00
C ALA A 159 -16.19 -17.83 8.49
N ALA A 160 -16.18 -16.68 9.16
CA ALA A 160 -17.40 -15.99 9.61
C ALA A 160 -18.26 -15.53 8.43
N LEU A 161 -17.65 -15.04 7.35
CA LEU A 161 -18.36 -14.62 6.14
C LEU A 161 -18.88 -15.79 5.30
N ALA A 162 -18.21 -16.95 5.33
CA ALA A 162 -18.53 -18.10 4.49
C ALA A 162 -19.70 -18.96 5.00
N VAL A 163 -20.14 -18.78 6.24
CA VAL A 163 -21.20 -19.61 6.85
C VAL A 163 -22.52 -18.85 7.00
N PRO A 164 -23.66 -19.43 6.58
CA PRO A 164 -24.98 -18.81 6.76
C PRO A 164 -25.56 -19.04 8.16
N ASP A 165 -25.02 -19.99 8.92
CA ASP A 165 -25.47 -20.29 10.28
C ASP A 165 -25.01 -19.21 11.26
N THR A 166 -25.97 -18.51 11.89
CA THR A 166 -25.70 -17.39 12.79
C THR A 166 -24.86 -17.77 14.01
N GLY A 167 -24.97 -19.01 14.50
CA GLY A 167 -24.17 -19.52 15.61
C GLY A 167 -22.70 -19.73 15.23
N ALA A 168 -22.47 -20.42 14.11
CA ALA A 168 -21.15 -20.66 13.55
C ALA A 168 -20.46 -19.35 13.12
N GLN A 169 -21.21 -18.43 12.49
CA GLN A 169 -20.74 -17.10 12.14
C GLN A 169 -20.27 -16.34 13.38
N ARG A 170 -21.12 -16.29 14.43
CA ARG A 170 -20.77 -15.61 15.69
C ARG A 170 -19.52 -16.23 16.34
N SER A 171 -19.41 -17.56 16.35
CA SER A 171 -18.24 -18.27 16.89
C SER A 171 -16.96 -17.89 16.13
N ALA A 172 -16.99 -17.89 14.81
CA ALA A 172 -15.83 -17.51 13.99
C ALA A 172 -15.49 -16.01 14.14
N ALA A 173 -16.48 -15.13 14.26
CA ALA A 173 -16.25 -13.71 14.55
C ALA A 173 -15.57 -13.51 15.91
N ILE A 174 -15.96 -14.27 16.94
CA ILE A 174 -15.30 -14.26 18.26
C ILE A 174 -13.86 -14.78 18.17
N ASP A 175 -13.60 -15.83 17.39
CA ASP A 175 -12.24 -16.32 17.16
C ASP A 175 -11.37 -15.23 16.50
N ALA A 176 -11.89 -14.51 15.50
CA ALA A 176 -11.19 -13.38 14.86
C ALA A 176 -10.87 -12.27 15.86
N LEU A 177 -11.84 -11.86 16.68
CA LEU A 177 -11.65 -10.87 17.75
C LEU A 177 -10.64 -11.33 18.81
N THR A 178 -10.57 -12.64 19.07
CA THR A 178 -9.60 -13.22 20.01
C THR A 178 -8.18 -13.16 19.45
N PHE A 179 -7.99 -13.43 18.16
CA PHE A 179 -6.68 -13.28 17.51
C PHE A 179 -6.22 -11.82 17.46
N ARG A 180 -7.15 -10.90 17.20
CA ARG A 180 -6.91 -9.46 17.28
C ARG A 180 -6.49 -9.03 18.70
N ALA A 181 -7.19 -9.52 19.73
CA ALA A 181 -6.86 -9.23 21.12
C ALA A 181 -5.48 -9.76 21.52
N GLU A 182 -5.09 -10.96 21.08
CA GLU A 182 -3.75 -11.50 21.33
C GLU A 182 -2.67 -10.67 20.63
N ARG A 183 -2.95 -10.16 19.42
CA ARG A 183 -2.06 -9.24 18.70
C ARG A 183 -1.91 -7.92 19.47
N HIS A 184 -3.00 -7.30 19.91
CA HIS A 184 -2.98 -6.06 20.69
C HIS A 184 -2.31 -6.24 22.08
N ARG A 185 -2.43 -7.42 22.70
CA ARG A 185 -1.69 -7.73 23.94
C ARG A 185 -0.17 -7.73 23.72
N ARG A 186 0.30 -8.19 22.56
CA ARG A 186 1.73 -8.21 22.19
C ARG A 186 2.25 -6.85 21.77
N PHE A 187 1.37 -6.03 21.19
CA PHE A 187 1.70 -4.70 20.67
C PHE A 187 0.72 -3.67 21.25
N PRO A 188 1.01 -3.10 22.44
CA PRO A 188 0.04 -2.24 23.14
C PRO A 188 -0.40 -0.99 22.38
N ALA A 189 0.40 -0.49 21.43
CA ALA A 189 0.04 0.64 20.58
C ALA A 189 -0.85 0.26 19.38
N ALA A 190 -0.91 -1.04 19.03
CA ALA A 190 -1.57 -1.51 17.82
C ALA A 190 -3.06 -1.14 17.75
N ALA A 191 -3.77 -1.13 18.87
CA ALA A 191 -5.19 -0.77 18.87
C ALA A 191 -5.44 0.64 18.32
N MET A 192 -4.58 1.60 18.68
CA MET A 192 -4.68 2.99 18.24
C MET A 192 -4.14 3.16 16.82
N GLU A 193 -2.96 2.59 16.53
CA GLU A 193 -2.30 2.73 15.22
C GLU A 193 -3.10 2.05 14.10
N GLU A 194 -3.72 0.90 14.38
CA GLU A 194 -4.53 0.20 13.38
C GLU A 194 -5.85 0.90 13.16
N ALA A 195 -6.50 1.40 14.22
CA ALA A 195 -7.75 2.13 14.10
C ALA A 195 -7.60 3.35 13.18
N ALA A 196 -6.47 4.05 13.21
CA ALA A 196 -6.21 5.17 12.31
C ALA A 196 -6.27 4.76 10.83
N LEU A 197 -5.63 3.63 10.46
CA LEU A 197 -5.66 3.15 9.06
C LEU A 197 -6.99 2.52 8.70
N GLU A 198 -7.65 1.83 9.63
CA GLU A 198 -9.00 1.29 9.42
C GLU A 198 -10.02 2.40 9.14
N LEU A 199 -9.94 3.53 9.85
CA LEU A 199 -10.81 4.68 9.62
C LEU A 199 -10.47 5.43 8.33
N ASN A 200 -9.22 5.32 7.85
CA ASN A 200 -8.80 5.94 6.59
C ASN A 200 -9.08 5.04 5.37
N GLU A 201 -8.26 4.01 5.19
CA GLU A 201 -8.27 3.11 4.03
C GLU A 201 -9.34 2.03 4.20
N GLY A 202 -9.55 1.56 5.43
CA GLY A 202 -10.48 0.47 5.69
C GLY A 202 -11.94 0.84 5.45
N LEU A 203 -12.36 2.03 5.85
CA LEU A 203 -13.70 2.55 5.55
C LEU A 203 -13.89 2.87 4.07
N ALA A 204 -12.83 3.31 3.39
CA ALA A 204 -12.84 3.51 1.95
C ALA A 204 -13.05 2.16 1.24
N GLU A 205 -12.34 1.11 1.64
CA GLU A 205 -12.48 -0.22 1.05
C GLU A 205 -13.83 -0.85 1.38
N TYR A 206 -14.31 -0.74 2.62
CA TYR A 206 -15.66 -1.17 2.98
C TYR A 206 -16.72 -0.45 2.13
N THR A 207 -16.56 0.86 1.89
CA THR A 207 -17.45 1.62 1.00
C THR A 207 -17.39 1.11 -0.43
N GLY A 208 -16.18 0.84 -0.92
CA GLY A 208 -15.92 0.18 -2.20
C GLY A 208 -16.69 -1.12 -2.33
N VAL A 209 -16.52 -2.03 -1.37
CA VAL A 209 -17.20 -3.33 -1.33
C VAL A 209 -18.70 -3.15 -1.28
N PHE A 210 -19.24 -2.30 -0.40
CA PHE A 210 -20.67 -2.16 -0.19
C PHE A 210 -21.40 -1.50 -1.38
N VAL A 211 -20.87 -0.39 -1.88
CA VAL A 211 -21.49 0.40 -2.97
C VAL A 211 -21.17 -0.19 -4.34
N GLY A 212 -19.93 -0.67 -4.53
CA GLY A 212 -19.45 -1.23 -5.79
C GLY A 212 -20.11 -2.56 -6.19
N ASN A 213 -20.73 -3.26 -5.26
CA ASN A 213 -21.25 -4.62 -5.50
C ASN A 213 -22.77 -4.71 -5.33
N ALA A 214 -23.41 -5.47 -6.23
CA ALA A 214 -24.86 -5.40 -6.46
C ALA A 214 -25.75 -5.87 -5.29
N GLY A 215 -25.24 -6.71 -4.37
CA GLY A 215 -25.99 -7.24 -3.24
C GLY A 215 -25.14 -8.07 -2.27
N PRO A 216 -25.76 -8.64 -1.20
CA PRO A 216 -25.03 -9.27 -0.09
C PRO A 216 -24.02 -10.34 -0.49
N ALA A 217 -24.39 -11.26 -1.40
CA ALA A 217 -23.48 -12.33 -1.84
C ALA A 217 -22.24 -11.77 -2.56
N ALA A 218 -22.40 -10.79 -3.45
CA ALA A 218 -21.27 -10.16 -4.15
C ALA A 218 -20.37 -9.37 -3.20
N ARG A 219 -20.95 -8.74 -2.17
CA ARG A 219 -20.18 -8.04 -1.12
C ARG A 219 -19.36 -9.01 -0.27
N ILE A 220 -19.95 -10.15 0.10
CA ILE A 220 -19.25 -11.23 0.81
C ILE A 220 -18.10 -11.77 -0.06
N GLU A 221 -18.34 -12.04 -1.35
CA GLU A 221 -17.29 -12.52 -2.25
C GLU A 221 -16.15 -11.50 -2.43
N ALA A 222 -16.47 -10.20 -2.50
CA ALA A 222 -15.46 -9.15 -2.55
C ALA A 222 -14.62 -9.09 -1.26
N ALA A 223 -15.25 -9.06 -0.08
CA ALA A 223 -14.52 -9.08 1.20
C ALA A 223 -13.69 -10.36 1.38
N LEU A 224 -14.20 -11.53 0.94
CA LEU A 224 -13.45 -12.78 0.92
C LEU A 224 -12.28 -12.75 -0.07
N HIS A 225 -12.42 -12.04 -1.20
CA HIS A 225 -11.31 -11.81 -2.12
C HIS A 225 -10.21 -10.99 -1.46
N ASP A 226 -10.54 -9.89 -0.79
CA ASP A 226 -9.56 -9.02 -0.14
C ASP A 226 -8.78 -9.78 0.96
N LEU A 227 -9.49 -10.54 1.81
CA LEU A 227 -8.88 -11.40 2.83
C LEU A 227 -7.91 -12.44 2.26
N ARG A 228 -8.09 -12.87 1.00
CA ARG A 228 -7.20 -13.83 0.33
C ARG A 228 -6.06 -13.13 -0.40
N ALA A 229 -6.36 -12.06 -1.14
CA ALA A 229 -5.41 -11.38 -2.02
C ALA A 229 -4.32 -10.68 -1.21
N HIS A 230 -4.68 -10.03 -0.10
CA HIS A 230 -3.73 -9.29 0.73
C HIS A 230 -2.77 -10.17 1.54
N VAL A 231 -2.97 -11.49 1.58
CA VAL A 231 -1.98 -12.43 2.18
C VAL A 231 -0.63 -12.33 1.49
N ASP A 232 -0.64 -12.08 0.17
CA ASP A 232 0.57 -12.01 -0.66
C ASP A 232 1.25 -10.63 -0.61
N ASP A 233 0.72 -9.67 0.16
CA ASP A 233 1.33 -8.36 0.27
C ASP A 233 2.72 -8.43 0.95
N PRO A 234 3.74 -7.77 0.37
CA PRO A 234 5.09 -7.76 0.93
C PRO A 234 5.14 -7.21 2.37
N SER A 235 4.30 -6.21 2.65
CA SER A 235 4.14 -5.55 3.93
C SER A 235 2.66 -5.36 4.24
N PHE A 236 2.28 -5.54 5.51
CA PHE A 236 0.90 -5.33 5.95
C PHE A 236 0.67 -3.96 6.59
N VAL A 237 1.73 -3.19 6.82
CA VAL A 237 1.71 -1.90 7.56
C VAL A 237 0.68 -0.93 7.00
N ARG A 238 0.52 -0.90 5.67
CA ARG A 238 -0.39 -0.01 4.95
C ARG A 238 -1.54 -0.73 4.25
N SER A 239 -1.50 -2.07 4.16
CA SER A 239 -2.47 -2.82 3.35
C SER A 239 -3.48 -3.62 4.18
N PHE A 240 -3.23 -3.84 5.47
CA PHE A 240 -4.09 -4.72 6.26
C PHE A 240 -5.55 -4.25 6.32
N ALA A 241 -5.77 -2.93 6.31
CA ALA A 241 -7.09 -2.34 6.47
C ALA A 241 -8.03 -2.68 5.31
N TYR A 242 -7.49 -2.83 4.09
CA TYR A 242 -8.24 -3.23 2.90
C TYR A 242 -8.81 -4.66 3.06
N ALA A 243 -8.05 -5.58 3.65
CA ALA A 243 -8.51 -6.93 3.95
C ALA A 243 -9.50 -6.99 5.13
N THR A 244 -9.18 -6.30 6.22
CA THR A 244 -9.87 -6.45 7.50
C THR A 244 -11.23 -5.74 7.53
N CYS A 245 -11.31 -4.52 7.01
CA CYS A 245 -12.47 -3.65 7.24
C CYS A 245 -13.74 -4.03 6.47
N PRO A 246 -13.69 -4.49 5.20
CA PRO A 246 -14.87 -4.99 4.53
C PRO A 246 -15.57 -6.10 5.32
N ALA A 247 -14.79 -7.06 5.85
CA ALA A 247 -15.34 -8.16 6.63
C ALA A 247 -16.01 -7.69 7.92
N TYR A 248 -15.34 -6.83 8.70
CA TYR A 248 -15.95 -6.27 9.91
C TYR A 248 -17.18 -5.41 9.61
N GLY A 249 -17.11 -4.54 8.60
CA GLY A 249 -18.21 -3.65 8.24
C GLY A 249 -19.47 -4.42 7.83
N LEU A 250 -19.33 -5.49 7.06
CA LEU A 250 -20.45 -6.36 6.66
C LEU A 250 -21.06 -7.14 7.84
N MET A 251 -20.27 -7.50 8.85
CA MET A 251 -20.79 -8.09 10.09
C MET A 251 -21.48 -7.05 10.97
N LEU A 252 -20.89 -5.87 11.11
CA LEU A 252 -21.48 -4.75 11.84
C LEU A 252 -22.82 -4.30 11.23
N ASP A 253 -22.98 -4.37 9.90
CA ASP A 253 -24.26 -4.14 9.24
C ASP A 253 -25.38 -5.06 9.72
N GLN A 254 -25.03 -6.29 10.14
CA GLN A 254 -25.98 -7.28 10.61
C GLN A 254 -26.31 -7.11 12.09
N VAL A 255 -25.31 -6.81 12.92
CA VAL A 255 -25.46 -6.82 14.39
C VAL A 255 -25.63 -5.44 15.03
N LEU A 256 -25.25 -4.37 14.33
CA LEU A 256 -25.34 -2.98 14.82
C LEU A 256 -25.77 -2.01 13.70
N PRO A 257 -27.03 -2.07 13.22
CA PRO A 257 -27.50 -1.18 12.15
C PRO A 257 -27.29 0.31 12.46
N GLY A 258 -26.57 0.99 11.58
CA GLY A 258 -26.27 2.42 11.73
C GLY A 258 -25.02 2.75 12.54
N TRP A 259 -24.14 1.77 12.78
CA TRP A 259 -22.83 1.95 13.45
C TRP A 259 -21.96 3.07 12.85
N ARG A 260 -22.20 3.47 11.60
CA ARG A 260 -21.49 4.55 10.88
C ARG A 260 -21.79 5.98 11.37
N ARG A 261 -22.89 6.20 12.09
CA ARG A 261 -23.43 7.55 12.34
C ARG A 261 -22.60 8.43 13.28
N ASP A 262 -21.67 7.86 14.04
CA ASP A 262 -20.86 8.62 15.00
C ASP A 262 -19.48 8.00 15.25
N LEU A 263 -18.65 7.97 14.20
CA LEU A 263 -17.28 7.46 14.27
C LEU A 263 -16.27 8.51 14.77
N ALA A 264 -16.64 9.79 14.81
CA ALA A 264 -15.81 10.86 15.34
C ALA A 264 -15.70 10.85 16.87
N SER A 265 -16.79 10.55 17.58
CA SER A 265 -16.80 10.55 19.06
C SER A 265 -16.13 9.32 19.67
N HIS A 266 -15.95 8.25 18.88
CA HIS A 266 -15.34 6.99 19.29
C HIS A 266 -14.39 6.49 18.19
N PRO A 267 -13.15 7.01 18.09
CA PRO A 267 -12.15 6.54 17.12
C PRO A 267 -11.63 5.15 17.51
N LYS A 268 -12.51 4.16 17.49
CA LYS A 268 -12.24 2.76 17.76
C LYS A 268 -12.11 2.03 16.43
N GLY A 269 -11.23 1.04 16.38
CA GLY A 269 -11.17 0.11 15.26
C GLY A 269 -12.49 -0.66 15.11
N LEU A 270 -12.80 -1.09 13.88
CA LEU A 270 -14.06 -1.78 13.58
C LEU A 270 -14.18 -3.11 14.35
N GLY A 271 -13.07 -3.77 14.64
CA GLY A 271 -13.04 -4.95 15.50
C GLY A 271 -13.53 -4.67 16.92
N SER A 272 -13.16 -3.53 17.50
CA SER A 272 -13.64 -3.12 18.84
C SER A 272 -15.14 -2.82 18.84
N LEU A 273 -15.64 -2.15 17.80
CA LEU A 273 -17.08 -1.94 17.62
C LEU A 273 -17.84 -3.27 17.50
N LEU A 274 -17.29 -4.24 16.77
CA LEU A 274 -17.92 -5.55 16.65
C LEU A 274 -17.92 -6.30 18.00
N ALA A 275 -16.81 -6.24 18.75
CA ALA A 275 -16.71 -6.88 20.06
C ALA A 275 -17.78 -6.36 21.03
N GLU A 276 -18.00 -5.04 21.05
CA GLU A 276 -19.06 -4.40 21.83
C GLU A 276 -20.45 -4.86 21.37
N ALA A 277 -20.70 -4.87 20.05
CA ALA A 277 -21.98 -5.26 19.47
C ALA A 277 -22.36 -6.72 19.74
N VAL A 278 -21.38 -7.64 19.77
CA VAL A 278 -21.64 -9.05 20.07
C VAL A 278 -21.52 -9.40 21.56
N HIS A 279 -21.33 -8.38 22.41
CA HIS A 279 -21.15 -8.47 23.86
C HIS A 279 -20.09 -9.50 24.26
N THR A 280 -18.95 -9.46 23.59
CA THR A 280 -17.81 -10.31 23.93
C THR A 280 -16.68 -9.45 24.45
N ASP A 281 -16.15 -9.85 25.60
CA ASP A 281 -14.78 -9.51 25.96
C ASP A 281 -13.93 -10.67 25.42
N PRO A 282 -13.09 -10.48 24.39
CA PRO A 282 -12.27 -11.54 23.84
C PRO A 282 -11.26 -12.02 24.90
N SER A 283 -11.71 -12.96 25.74
CA SER A 283 -10.90 -13.50 26.81
C SER A 283 -9.77 -14.34 26.23
N LEU A 284 -8.55 -14.07 26.69
CA LEU A 284 -7.37 -14.82 26.32
C LEU A 284 -7.24 -16.07 27.19
N ASP A 285 -8.30 -16.90 27.25
CA ASP A 285 -8.15 -18.25 27.78
C ASP A 285 -7.18 -19.01 26.86
N ALA A 286 -5.99 -19.30 27.39
CA ALA A 286 -4.92 -19.93 26.63
C ALA A 286 -5.33 -21.29 26.04
N ARG A 287 -6.25 -22.03 26.66
CA ARG A 287 -6.76 -23.30 26.12
C ARG A 287 -7.72 -23.03 24.95
N ALA A 288 -8.63 -22.09 25.10
CA ALA A 288 -9.56 -21.71 24.02
C ALA A 288 -8.80 -21.13 22.82
N LEU A 289 -7.82 -20.25 23.06
CA LEU A 289 -6.95 -19.69 22.03
C LEU A 289 -6.20 -20.78 21.27
N ARG A 290 -5.59 -21.75 21.96
CA ARG A 290 -4.92 -22.89 21.29
C ARG A 290 -5.87 -23.71 20.44
N ALA A 291 -7.10 -23.94 20.90
CA ALA A 291 -8.11 -24.66 20.14
C ALA A 291 -8.55 -23.88 18.89
N ALA A 292 -8.73 -22.57 19.01
CA ALA A 292 -9.01 -21.69 17.87
C ALA A 292 -7.85 -21.69 16.87
N VAL A 293 -6.60 -21.54 17.34
CA VAL A 293 -5.39 -21.60 16.49
C VAL A 293 -5.34 -22.89 15.66
N ALA A 294 -5.61 -24.04 16.29
CA ALA A 294 -5.64 -25.32 15.58
C ALA A 294 -6.74 -25.38 14.50
N ARG A 295 -7.92 -24.82 14.78
CA ARG A 295 -9.07 -24.79 13.86
C ARG A 295 -8.76 -24.05 12.55
N TYR A 296 -7.94 -23.01 12.60
CA TYR A 296 -7.60 -22.17 11.44
C TYR A 296 -6.21 -22.49 10.85
N GLY A 297 -5.64 -23.66 11.15
CA GLY A 297 -4.37 -24.12 10.57
C GLY A 297 -3.18 -23.26 11.00
N GLY A 298 -3.17 -22.81 12.25
CA GLY A 298 -2.17 -21.89 12.75
C GLY A 298 -0.76 -22.46 12.91
N GLU A 299 -0.58 -23.79 12.92
CA GLU A 299 0.76 -24.41 12.90
C GLU A 299 1.45 -24.18 11.56
N ALA A 300 0.83 -24.59 10.46
CA ALA A 300 1.36 -24.39 9.11
C ALA A 300 1.56 -22.90 8.76
N LEU A 301 0.67 -22.02 9.23
CA LEU A 301 0.85 -20.58 9.07
C LEU A 301 2.09 -20.08 9.83
N ARG A 302 2.30 -20.56 11.06
CA ARG A 302 3.46 -20.16 11.86
C ARG A 302 4.76 -20.60 11.20
N ASP A 303 4.82 -21.82 10.66
CA ASP A 303 6.00 -22.30 9.93
C ASP A 303 6.34 -21.41 8.73
N THR A 304 5.31 -20.99 7.98
CA THR A 304 5.46 -20.08 6.84
C THR A 304 6.01 -18.72 7.26
N GLU A 305 5.45 -18.11 8.31
CA GLU A 305 5.91 -16.80 8.79
C GLU A 305 7.30 -16.88 9.46
N VAL A 306 7.63 -17.98 10.13
CA VAL A 306 8.99 -18.21 10.67
C VAL A 306 10.01 -18.29 9.55
N LEU A 307 9.71 -18.99 8.45
CA LEU A 307 10.59 -19.06 7.30
C LEU A 307 10.77 -17.68 6.64
N ARG A 308 9.68 -16.92 6.44
CA ARG A 308 9.73 -15.53 5.96
C ARG A 308 10.64 -14.68 6.85
N GLU A 309 10.46 -14.75 8.16
CA GLU A 309 11.24 -13.96 9.11
C GLU A 309 12.73 -14.33 9.10
N GLN A 310 13.05 -15.62 9.00
CA GLN A 310 14.43 -16.09 8.84
C GLN A 310 15.06 -15.53 7.57
N GLN A 311 14.35 -15.55 6.44
CA GLN A 311 14.81 -14.96 5.18
C GLN A 311 15.03 -13.45 5.32
N ARG A 312 14.10 -12.73 5.96
CA ARG A 312 14.22 -11.29 6.22
C ARG A 312 15.45 -10.97 7.08
N LEU A 313 15.67 -11.70 8.16
CA LEU A 313 16.82 -11.52 9.05
C LEU A 313 18.14 -11.85 8.33
N ALA A 314 18.17 -12.92 7.53
CA ALA A 314 19.33 -13.25 6.71
C ALA A 314 19.64 -12.14 5.69
N GLN A 315 18.60 -11.56 5.04
CA GLN A 315 18.76 -10.45 4.12
C GLN A 315 19.27 -9.18 4.82
N LEU A 316 18.76 -8.87 6.01
CA LEU A 316 19.23 -7.74 6.82
C LEU A 316 20.70 -7.90 7.20
N GLU A 317 21.11 -9.07 7.66
CA GLU A 317 22.50 -9.34 8.02
C GLU A 317 23.40 -9.30 6.79
N HIS A 318 22.96 -9.88 5.68
CA HIS A 318 23.64 -9.80 4.39
C HIS A 318 23.84 -8.35 3.95
N ASN A 319 22.80 -7.52 3.99
CA ASN A 319 22.88 -6.11 3.64
C ASN A 319 23.79 -5.31 4.60
N ARG A 320 23.72 -5.59 5.90
CA ARG A 320 24.59 -4.96 6.91
C ARG A 320 26.06 -5.27 6.67
N ALA A 321 26.37 -6.53 6.36
CA ALA A 321 27.72 -6.95 6.01
C ALA A 321 28.27 -6.20 4.80
N ARG A 322 27.43 -5.99 3.78
CA ARG A 322 27.83 -5.36 2.51
C ARG A 322 28.00 -3.86 2.57
N PHE A 323 27.14 -3.17 3.32
CA PHE A 323 27.01 -1.71 3.22
C PHE A 323 27.31 -0.94 4.51
N VAL A 324 27.50 -1.64 5.63
CA VAL A 324 27.74 -1.00 6.94
C VAL A 324 29.04 -1.49 7.55
N THR A 325 29.20 -2.80 7.74
CA THR A 325 30.37 -3.33 8.46
C THR A 325 31.54 -3.65 7.52
N GLY A 326 31.28 -4.14 6.31
CA GLY A 326 32.32 -4.41 5.30
C GLY A 326 32.89 -3.16 4.61
N PRO A 327 33.92 -3.32 3.76
CA PRO A 327 34.52 -2.23 3.01
C PRO A 327 33.57 -1.64 1.96
N VAL A 328 33.45 -0.31 1.93
CA VAL A 328 32.50 0.40 1.07
C VAL A 328 33.13 1.52 0.25
N LEU A 329 32.54 1.82 -0.90
CA LEU A 329 32.68 3.11 -1.56
C LEU A 329 31.53 4.02 -1.11
N ARG A 330 31.86 5.10 -0.39
CA ARG A 330 30.92 6.16 0.00
C ARG A 330 30.92 7.26 -1.07
N LEU A 331 29.74 7.51 -1.63
CA LEU A 331 29.50 8.58 -2.59
C LEU A 331 28.66 9.66 -1.92
N GLU A 332 29.23 10.84 -1.72
CA GLU A 332 28.48 11.99 -1.20
C GLU A 332 27.54 12.53 -2.28
N LEU A 333 26.32 12.85 -1.87
CA LEU A 333 25.27 13.33 -2.75
C LEU A 333 25.12 14.85 -2.60
N ARG A 334 25.02 15.55 -3.74
CA ARG A 334 24.92 17.03 -3.77
C ARG A 334 23.80 17.53 -4.66
N ASP A 335 23.69 16.98 -5.87
CA ASP A 335 22.63 17.30 -6.85
C ASP A 335 22.11 16.00 -7.47
N MET A 336 21.57 15.15 -6.61
CA MET A 336 21.20 13.78 -6.96
C MET A 336 19.92 13.73 -7.80
N ARG A 337 19.95 12.92 -8.86
CA ARG A 337 18.75 12.38 -9.51
C ARG A 337 18.79 10.87 -9.47
N ILE A 338 17.69 10.24 -9.07
CA ILE A 338 17.60 8.80 -8.84
C ILE A 338 16.38 8.21 -9.58
N GLN A 339 16.55 7.00 -10.10
CA GLN A 339 15.48 6.15 -10.64
C GLN A 339 15.61 4.75 -10.05
N PHE A 340 14.52 4.20 -9.54
CA PHE A 340 14.45 2.88 -8.90
C PHE A 340 13.01 2.33 -8.93
N ASP A 341 12.85 1.04 -8.62
CA ASP A 341 11.54 0.45 -8.35
C ASP A 341 11.18 0.64 -6.86
N PRO A 342 10.17 1.47 -6.52
CA PRO A 342 9.81 1.73 -5.14
C PRO A 342 9.28 0.50 -4.39
N ASN A 343 8.83 -0.54 -5.10
CA ASN A 343 8.29 -1.75 -4.47
C ASN A 343 9.38 -2.74 -4.02
N SER A 344 10.64 -2.48 -4.38
CA SER A 344 11.77 -3.39 -4.12
C SER A 344 12.66 -2.93 -2.95
N VAL A 345 12.43 -1.73 -2.42
CA VAL A 345 13.32 -1.09 -1.44
C VAL A 345 13.21 -1.77 -0.09
N GLN A 346 14.36 -2.01 0.56
CA GLN A 346 14.44 -2.75 1.82
C GLN A 346 14.98 -1.85 2.94
N PRO A 347 14.28 -1.69 4.07
CA PRO A 347 14.80 -0.92 5.20
C PRO A 347 16.00 -1.62 5.85
N LEU A 348 17.03 -0.85 6.19
CA LEU A 348 18.16 -1.28 7.01
C LEU A 348 18.23 -0.42 8.28
N PRO A 349 17.63 -0.88 9.40
CA PRO A 349 17.47 -0.10 10.61
C PRO A 349 18.77 0.53 11.12
N GLY A 350 18.68 1.83 11.43
CA GLY A 350 19.79 2.65 11.89
C GLY A 350 20.80 3.08 10.81
N SER A 351 20.55 2.75 9.54
CA SER A 351 21.49 3.07 8.44
C SER A 351 20.81 3.76 7.26
N GLY A 352 19.67 3.24 6.79
CA GLY A 352 19.01 3.79 5.62
C GLY A 352 18.15 2.76 4.90
N MET A 353 18.04 2.92 3.58
CA MET A 353 17.27 2.03 2.71
C MET A 353 18.20 1.37 1.69
N VAL A 354 18.07 0.07 1.50
CA VAL A 354 18.79 -0.70 0.48
C VAL A 354 17.96 -0.78 -0.78
N TYR A 355 18.55 -0.35 -1.88
CA TYR A 355 17.96 -0.35 -3.22
C TYR A 355 18.56 -1.50 -4.01
N PRO A 356 17.80 -2.56 -4.31
CA PRO A 356 18.31 -3.69 -5.09
C PRO A 356 18.79 -3.27 -6.48
N THR A 357 18.07 -2.35 -7.11
CA THR A 357 18.46 -1.71 -8.36
C THR A 357 18.28 -0.20 -8.26
N MET A 358 19.19 0.55 -8.86
CA MET A 358 19.03 2.00 -9.03
C MET A 358 19.89 2.53 -10.17
N GLN A 359 19.44 3.60 -10.79
CA GLN A 359 20.29 4.51 -11.55
C GLN A 359 20.35 5.84 -10.81
N LEU A 360 21.56 6.31 -10.55
CA LEU A 360 21.81 7.54 -9.82
C LEU A 360 22.80 8.41 -10.60
N THR A 361 22.49 9.69 -10.71
CA THR A 361 23.40 10.69 -11.26
C THR A 361 23.59 11.81 -10.26
N ASP A 362 24.81 12.33 -10.17
CA ASP A 362 25.17 13.47 -9.32
C ASP A 362 26.32 14.25 -9.97
N VAL A 363 26.90 15.22 -9.25
CA VAL A 363 28.00 16.06 -9.71
C VAL A 363 29.23 15.25 -10.12
N TRP A 364 29.49 14.10 -9.49
CA TRP A 364 30.66 13.25 -9.74
C TRP A 364 30.50 12.32 -10.95
N GLY A 365 29.29 12.10 -11.46
CA GLY A 365 29.05 11.18 -12.56
C GLY A 365 27.76 10.37 -12.41
N SER A 366 27.79 9.11 -12.84
CA SER A 366 26.63 8.21 -12.79
C SER A 366 26.97 6.85 -12.20
N LEU A 367 26.14 6.39 -11.27
CA LEU A 367 26.17 5.06 -10.66
C LEU A 367 25.01 4.23 -11.21
N ASN A 368 25.32 3.04 -11.70
CA ASN A 368 24.33 2.03 -12.06
C ASN A 368 24.44 0.85 -11.10
N VAL A 369 23.35 0.51 -10.41
CA VAL A 369 23.27 -0.56 -9.42
C VAL A 369 22.31 -1.63 -9.91
N THR A 370 22.78 -2.88 -9.93
CA THR A 370 22.03 -4.07 -10.34
C THR A 370 21.89 -5.09 -9.21
N ASP A 371 22.71 -4.98 -8.17
CA ASP A 371 22.62 -5.80 -6.97
C ASP A 371 23.06 -4.96 -5.78
N GLY A 372 22.14 -4.14 -5.28
CA GLY A 372 22.17 -3.55 -3.94
C GLY A 372 23.08 -2.33 -3.76
N ALA A 373 22.50 -1.27 -3.21
CA ALA A 373 23.22 -0.13 -2.66
C ALA A 373 22.43 0.48 -1.49
N LEU A 374 23.12 0.98 -0.48
CA LEU A 374 22.50 1.60 0.69
C LEU A 374 22.47 3.12 0.51
N LEU A 375 21.28 3.71 0.54
CA LEU A 375 21.10 5.15 0.61
C LEU A 375 20.80 5.55 2.05
N GLN A 376 21.56 6.51 2.56
CA GLN A 376 21.40 7.00 3.92
C GLN A 376 20.06 7.72 4.10
N SER A 377 19.45 7.62 5.28
CA SER A 377 18.11 8.20 5.55
C SER A 377 18.01 9.72 5.34
N ASP A 378 19.12 10.46 5.46
CA ASP A 378 19.19 11.90 5.22
C ASP A 378 19.52 12.26 3.76
N TRP A 379 19.58 11.25 2.87
CA TRP A 379 19.87 11.39 1.44
C TRP A 379 21.21 12.07 1.11
N LYS A 380 22.16 12.10 2.07
CA LYS A 380 23.47 12.75 1.86
C LYS A 380 24.55 11.83 1.31
N ALA A 381 24.35 10.51 1.37
CA ALA A 381 25.33 9.55 0.90
C ALA A 381 24.67 8.27 0.40
N VAL A 382 25.25 7.71 -0.65
CA VAL A 382 24.99 6.33 -1.09
C VAL A 382 26.25 5.49 -0.91
N PHE A 383 26.07 4.25 -0.49
CA PHE A 383 27.13 3.29 -0.23
C PHE A 383 26.95 2.07 -1.13
N VAL A 384 28.03 1.71 -1.80
CA VAL A 384 28.17 0.44 -2.51
C VAL A 384 29.36 -0.32 -1.94
N GLN A 385 29.45 -1.62 -2.19
CA GLN A 385 30.66 -2.37 -1.80
C GLN A 385 31.89 -1.76 -2.45
N ALA A 386 33.04 -1.79 -1.76
CA ALA A 386 34.30 -1.30 -2.31
C ALA A 386 34.61 -1.93 -3.68
N PRO A 387 35.20 -1.17 -4.63
CA PRO A 387 35.50 -1.70 -5.95
C PRO A 387 36.58 -2.78 -5.89
N ALA A 388 36.55 -3.70 -6.86
CA ALA A 388 37.57 -4.75 -6.98
C ALA A 388 38.94 -4.19 -7.43
N SER A 389 38.94 -3.02 -8.07
CA SER A 389 40.12 -2.30 -8.56
C SER A 389 39.93 -0.80 -8.36
N THR A 390 41.01 -0.08 -8.04
CA THR A 390 41.02 1.39 -7.98
C THR A 390 41.21 2.04 -9.35
N GLU A 391 41.58 1.24 -10.36
CA GLU A 391 41.75 1.69 -11.74
C GLU A 391 40.42 1.63 -12.53
N PRO A 392 40.14 2.59 -13.43
CA PRO A 392 38.98 2.53 -14.32
C PRO A 392 38.97 1.27 -15.21
N PRO A 393 37.78 0.72 -15.54
CA PRO A 393 36.46 1.18 -15.12
C PRO A 393 36.18 0.86 -13.64
N LEU A 394 35.64 1.83 -12.92
CA LEU A 394 35.29 1.66 -11.50
C LEU A 394 34.02 0.82 -11.41
N GLN A 395 34.15 -0.39 -10.87
CA GLN A 395 33.06 -1.33 -10.71
C GLN A 395 33.29 -2.25 -9.51
N GLY A 396 32.20 -2.79 -9.00
CA GLY A 396 32.21 -3.79 -7.93
C GLY A 396 31.03 -4.74 -8.07
N PRO A 397 30.85 -5.66 -7.12
CA PRO A 397 29.73 -6.59 -7.13
C PRO A 397 28.41 -5.84 -7.18
N GLY A 398 27.68 -5.98 -8.30
CA GLY A 398 26.35 -5.38 -8.45
C GLY A 398 26.32 -3.90 -8.78
N TRP A 399 27.44 -3.26 -9.14
CA TRP A 399 27.42 -1.85 -9.52
C TRP A 399 28.56 -1.44 -10.47
N SER A 400 28.32 -0.40 -11.25
CA SER A 400 29.32 0.28 -12.06
C SER A 400 29.23 1.80 -11.92
N LEU A 401 30.37 2.47 -11.96
CA LEU A 401 30.50 3.91 -11.79
C LEU A 401 31.19 4.51 -13.00
N ASN A 402 30.49 5.41 -13.69
CA ASN A 402 31.08 6.27 -14.69
C ASN A 402 31.43 7.61 -14.05
N LEU A 403 32.73 7.83 -13.83
CA LEU A 403 33.26 8.98 -13.10
C LEU A 403 33.63 10.11 -14.08
N LYS A 404 33.27 11.34 -13.74
CA LYS A 404 33.73 12.51 -14.52
C LYS A 404 35.23 12.73 -14.35
N PRO A 405 35.94 13.32 -15.34
CA PRO A 405 37.39 13.51 -15.30
C PRO A 405 37.91 14.29 -14.08
N ASP A 406 37.10 15.21 -13.55
CA ASP A 406 37.46 16.09 -12.43
C ASP A 406 37.27 15.42 -11.06
N TRP A 407 37.09 14.10 -11.03
CA TRP A 407 36.92 13.34 -9.79
C TRP A 407 37.87 12.16 -9.77
N SER A 408 38.33 11.81 -8.58
CA SER A 408 39.18 10.64 -8.33
C SER A 408 38.70 9.85 -7.13
N LEU A 409 38.99 8.55 -7.16
CA LEU A 409 38.81 7.66 -6.02
C LEU A 409 39.97 7.85 -5.04
N VAL A 410 39.67 8.01 -3.76
CA VAL A 410 40.66 8.14 -2.68
C VAL A 410 40.31 7.20 -1.52
N PRO A 411 41.28 6.81 -0.67
CA PRO A 411 41.00 6.03 0.54
C PRO A 411 39.97 6.70 1.45
N GLY A 412 39.08 5.87 2.00
CA GLY A 412 38.03 6.26 2.94
C GLY A 412 38.51 6.35 4.39
N THR A 413 37.58 6.57 5.30
CA THR A 413 37.88 6.72 6.74
C THR A 413 38.30 5.41 7.40
N ARG A 414 37.70 4.27 7.01
CA ARG A 414 38.09 2.93 7.49
C ARG A 414 39.01 2.27 6.48
N ASN A 415 39.83 1.34 6.97
CA ASN A 415 40.70 0.57 6.09
C ASN A 415 39.84 -0.24 5.08
N GLY A 416 40.18 -0.11 3.79
CA GLY A 416 39.45 -0.72 2.68
C GLY A 416 38.24 0.07 2.18
N ASP A 417 37.81 1.11 2.91
CA ASP A 417 36.80 2.03 2.38
C ASP A 417 37.41 2.96 1.34
N TYR A 418 36.56 3.49 0.46
CA TYR A 418 36.89 4.49 -0.53
C TYR A 418 35.86 5.62 -0.54
N MET A 419 36.26 6.78 -1.05
CA MET A 419 35.39 7.92 -1.32
C MET A 419 35.82 8.63 -2.59
N LEU A 420 34.99 9.54 -3.10
CA LEU A 420 35.37 10.40 -4.23
C LEU A 420 35.85 11.77 -3.77
N LYS A 421 36.86 12.30 -4.45
CA LYS A 421 37.36 13.65 -4.25
C LYS A 421 37.39 14.39 -5.58
N ALA A 422 36.91 15.65 -5.57
CA ALA A 422 37.10 16.53 -6.71
C ALA A 422 38.59 16.86 -6.87
N ASN A 423 39.09 16.69 -8.09
CA ASN A 423 40.44 17.09 -8.47
C ASN A 423 40.51 18.63 -8.49
N PRO A 424 41.64 19.22 -8.06
CA PRO A 424 41.84 20.67 -8.04
C PRO A 424 41.77 21.32 -9.42
#